data_AF-A0A834G2J1-F1
#
_entry.id   AF-A0A834G2J1-F1
#
_cell.length_a   1.000
_cell.length_b   1.000
_cell.length_c   1.000
_cell.angle_alpha   90.00
_cell.angle_beta   90.00
_cell.angle_gamma   90.00
#
_symmetry.space_group_name_H-M   'P 1'
#
loop_
_entity.id
_entity.type
_entity.pdbx_description
1 polymer ?
#
loop_
_entity_poly.entity_id
_entity_poly.type
_entity_poly.pdbx_seq_one_letter_code
_entity_poly.pdbx_strand_id
1 'polypeptide(L)'
;MPCAASLLTSPPPFPTATTKTHFKSRHFIPRMSLNQNQPNPTPNPNLLTSLTKLLWGPSLPPQLLISTVRSTWSAAWHLMMSQLAPSDPTGRYTRPTSQFRSESQITLQNKPGALHLYVGLPCPWAHRTLVVRALKGLETAVPVSVASPGVDGSWEFRGRAIPDGDRVVPGLDSANGCKTVREVYKLRRGGYNGRSTVPMLWDVERKEVVCNESYDIIELFNSGLNGLASNPDLDLSPPPLKRKIEEWNRIIYPNVNNGVYRCGFAQSQEAYDSAVNELFSTLDKVDDHLGDSRYLCGDVLTLADVCLFTTLIRFDLVYNVLFKCTKRKLIEYPNLHAYMRDIYQIPKVAATCNFGAIMDGYYKILFPLNPSSIRPVMPCGCEHEFLSRPHNRTHLSLVDKNVQFSTTSAKGFQLIDRCRN
;
A
#
# COMPACT_ATOMS: atom_id res chain seq x y z
N MET A 1 -52.28 31.74 1.48
CA MET A 1 -52.87 32.92 2.15
C MET A 1 -53.16 32.55 3.61
N PRO A 2 -52.85 33.43 4.57
CA PRO A 2 -52.86 33.12 6.00
C PRO A 2 -54.19 33.46 6.68
N CYS A 3 -54.44 32.79 7.81
CA CYS A 3 -55.25 33.19 8.98
C CYS A 3 -54.98 32.10 10.04
N ALA A 4 -54.83 32.30 11.34
CA ALA A 4 -54.89 33.44 12.24
C ALA A 4 -54.09 33.04 13.52
N ALA A 5 -53.80 34.02 14.37
CA ALA A 5 -53.00 33.89 15.59
C ALA A 5 -53.70 33.12 16.73
N SER A 6 -52.90 32.47 17.60
CA SER A 6 -53.25 32.28 19.02
C SER A 6 -52.02 31.99 19.89
N LEU A 7 -51.80 32.95 20.80
CA LEU A 7 -51.48 32.86 22.23
C LEU A 7 -50.51 31.80 22.76
N LEU A 8 -49.45 32.35 23.37
CA LEU A 8 -48.44 31.76 24.23
C LEU A 8 -49.03 31.12 25.50
N THR A 9 -48.64 29.87 25.77
CA THR A 9 -48.60 29.31 27.13
C THR A 9 -47.38 28.41 27.28
N SER A 10 -46.55 28.73 28.26
CA SER A 10 -45.32 28.05 28.67
C SER A 10 -45.58 26.64 29.22
N PRO A 11 -44.68 25.66 29.02
CA PRO A 11 -44.79 24.37 29.69
C PRO A 11 -44.22 24.40 31.12
N PRO A 12 -44.67 23.49 32.01
CA PRO A 12 -44.40 23.51 33.45
C PRO A 12 -43.00 22.96 33.83
N PRO A 13 -42.52 23.22 35.07
CA PRO A 13 -41.19 22.81 35.49
C PRO A 13 -41.14 21.31 35.84
N PHE A 14 -40.01 20.68 35.53
CA PHE A 14 -39.71 19.29 35.91
C PHE A 14 -39.51 19.17 37.43
N PRO A 15 -40.00 18.08 38.06
CA PRO A 15 -39.80 17.84 39.49
C PRO A 15 -38.37 17.34 39.79
N THR A 16 -37.74 17.99 40.77
CA THR A 16 -36.52 17.56 41.45
C THR A 16 -36.83 16.38 42.39
N ALA A 17 -36.45 15.17 41.99
CA ALA A 17 -36.38 14.01 42.88
C ALA A 17 -34.91 13.63 43.09
N THR A 18 -34.38 14.01 44.25
CA THR A 18 -33.11 13.57 44.79
C THR A 18 -33.21 12.12 45.26
N THR A 19 -32.74 11.18 44.42
CA THR A 19 -32.40 9.82 44.86
C THR A 19 -30.89 9.72 44.94
N LYS A 20 -30.34 9.78 46.16
CA LYS A 20 -28.93 9.50 46.45
C LYS A 20 -28.67 8.02 46.21
N THR A 21 -28.15 7.66 45.04
CA THR A 21 -27.47 6.39 44.82
C THR A 21 -25.97 6.63 44.87
N HIS A 22 -25.32 6.11 45.91
CA HIS A 22 -23.87 6.10 46.05
C HIS A 22 -23.25 5.20 44.95
N PHE A 23 -22.93 5.77 43.80
CA PHE A 23 -21.95 5.17 42.91
C PHE A 23 -20.55 5.50 43.43
N LYS A 24 -19.89 4.51 44.05
CA LYS A 24 -18.44 4.54 44.22
C LYS A 24 -17.82 4.62 42.83
N SER A 25 -17.24 5.77 42.49
CA SER A 25 -16.30 5.89 41.39
C SER A 25 -15.13 4.94 41.65
N ARG A 26 -15.15 3.76 41.03
CA ARG A 26 -13.92 2.98 40.83
C ARG A 26 -13.21 3.66 39.66
N HIS A 27 -12.28 4.54 39.99
CA HIS A 27 -11.26 4.96 39.04
C HIS A 27 -10.49 3.72 38.58
N PHE A 28 -10.79 3.26 37.37
CA PHE A 28 -9.95 2.31 36.66
C PHE A 28 -8.72 3.09 36.18
N ILE A 29 -7.64 2.99 36.94
CA ILE A 29 -6.31 3.40 36.51
C ILE A 29 -5.80 2.32 35.56
N PRO A 30 -5.53 2.60 34.27
CA PRO A 30 -4.90 1.61 33.40
C PRO A 30 -3.48 1.40 33.91
N ARG A 31 -3.21 0.24 34.52
CA ARG A 31 -1.86 -0.19 34.89
C ARG A 31 -1.15 -0.60 33.60
N MET A 32 -0.52 0.37 32.93
CA MET A 32 0.40 0.13 31.83
C MET A 32 1.57 -0.73 32.35
N SER A 33 1.64 -1.98 31.90
CA SER A 33 2.83 -2.80 32.06
C SER A 33 3.89 -2.27 31.10
N LEU A 34 4.81 -1.45 31.61
CA LEU A 34 6.04 -1.07 30.93
C LEU A 34 6.96 -2.29 30.88
N ASN A 35 6.84 -3.10 29.83
CA ASN A 35 7.87 -4.06 29.50
C ASN A 35 9.03 -3.27 28.88
N GLN A 36 10.14 -3.19 29.62
CA GLN A 36 11.36 -2.50 29.24
C GLN A 36 11.89 -3.04 27.91
N ASN A 37 12.06 -2.14 26.93
CA ASN A 37 13.04 -2.30 25.87
C ASN A 37 13.71 -0.94 25.63
N GLN A 38 15.02 -0.96 25.82
CA GLN A 38 16.07 0.06 25.64
C GLN A 38 15.69 1.54 25.38
N PRO A 39 16.23 2.50 26.16
CA PRO A 39 16.06 3.92 25.88
C PRO A 39 16.86 4.30 24.63
N ASN A 40 16.19 4.91 23.65
CA ASN A 40 16.87 5.75 22.67
C ASN A 40 17.62 6.86 23.44
N PRO A 41 18.86 7.23 23.06
CA PRO A 41 19.59 8.28 23.74
C PRO A 41 18.85 9.61 23.55
N THR A 42 18.20 10.09 24.60
CA THR A 42 17.73 11.48 24.67
C THR A 42 18.96 12.39 24.68
N PRO A 43 19.05 13.38 23.78
CA PRO A 43 20.22 14.25 23.75
C PRO A 43 20.30 15.04 25.05
N ASN A 44 21.50 15.11 25.63
CA ASN A 44 21.75 15.72 26.92
C ASN A 44 21.35 17.21 26.86
N PRO A 45 20.33 17.67 27.62
CA PRO A 45 19.76 19.02 27.46
C PRO A 45 20.82 20.10 27.62
N ASN A 46 21.80 19.90 28.51
CA ASN A 46 22.90 20.85 28.74
C ASN A 46 23.80 21.06 27.51
N LEU A 47 23.99 20.04 26.66
CA LEU A 47 24.80 20.14 25.45
C LEU A 47 24.06 20.93 24.37
N LEU A 48 22.76 20.67 24.22
CA LEU A 48 21.87 21.41 23.34
C LEU A 48 21.79 22.87 23.75
N THR A 49 21.61 23.19 25.04
CA THR A 49 21.56 24.57 25.53
C THR A 49 22.89 25.30 25.34
N SER A 50 24.03 24.60 25.51
CA SER A 50 25.36 25.18 25.31
C SER A 50 25.66 25.43 23.83
N LEU A 51 25.34 24.47 22.94
CA LEU A 51 25.40 24.67 21.49
C LEU A 51 24.46 25.79 21.03
N THR A 52 23.28 25.88 21.62
CA THR A 52 22.31 26.95 21.30
C THR A 52 22.87 28.32 21.69
N LYS A 53 23.48 28.45 22.88
CA LYS A 53 24.13 29.71 23.30
C LYS A 53 25.35 30.06 22.46
N LEU A 54 26.08 29.07 21.95
CA LEU A 54 27.26 29.28 21.10
C LEU A 54 26.87 29.70 19.67
N LEU A 55 25.88 29.01 19.09
CA LEU A 55 25.43 29.24 17.72
C LEU A 55 24.54 30.49 17.62
N TRP A 56 23.64 30.69 18.58
CA TRP A 56 22.69 31.81 18.61
C TRP A 56 23.10 32.94 19.58
N GLY A 57 24.37 32.95 20.00
CA GLY A 57 24.94 34.04 20.80
C GLY A 57 25.22 35.30 19.96
N PRO A 58 25.48 36.46 20.60
CA PRO A 58 25.71 37.73 19.92
C PRO A 58 26.97 37.75 19.01
N SER A 59 27.81 36.71 19.08
CA SER A 59 29.09 36.58 18.40
C SER A 59 29.01 36.01 16.97
N LEU A 60 27.86 35.47 16.55
CA LEU A 60 27.62 35.02 15.17
C LEU A 60 26.41 35.77 14.60
N PRO A 61 26.53 36.49 13.47
CA PRO A 61 25.38 37.09 12.81
C PRO A 61 24.37 35.98 12.48
N PRO A 62 23.13 36.01 13.00
CA PRO A 62 22.16 34.92 12.81
C PRO A 62 21.94 34.58 11.33
N GLN A 63 22.05 35.57 10.45
CA GLN A 63 21.94 35.39 9.00
C GLN A 63 23.03 34.50 8.42
N LEU A 64 24.29 34.66 8.86
CA LEU A 64 25.42 33.87 8.37
C LEU A 64 25.28 32.42 8.84
N LEU A 65 24.94 32.22 10.13
CA LEU A 65 24.68 30.88 10.67
C LEU A 65 23.56 30.18 9.91
N ILE A 66 22.40 30.84 9.75
CA ILE A 66 21.25 30.27 9.04
C ILE A 66 21.63 29.92 7.60
N SER A 67 22.35 30.81 6.90
CA SER A 67 22.78 30.57 5.53
C SER A 67 23.71 29.37 5.43
N THR A 68 24.72 29.28 6.30
CA THR A 68 25.67 28.14 6.33
C THR A 68 24.94 26.83 6.64
N VAL A 69 24.11 26.79 7.69
CA VAL A 69 23.36 25.58 8.06
C VAL A 69 22.43 25.14 6.93
N ARG A 70 21.71 26.07 6.30
CA ARG A 70 20.85 25.79 5.16
C ARG A 70 21.65 25.19 4.00
N SER A 71 22.77 25.81 3.62
CA SER A 71 23.61 25.32 2.52
C SER A 71 24.21 23.94 2.82
N THR A 72 24.72 23.72 4.03
CA THR A 72 25.25 22.41 4.47
C THR A 72 24.16 21.35 4.48
N TRP A 73 22.97 21.67 5.00
CA TRP A 73 21.84 20.75 5.02
C TRP A 73 21.38 20.39 3.60
N SER A 74 21.24 21.37 2.72
CA SER A 74 20.88 21.15 1.31
C SER A 74 21.92 20.27 0.60
N ALA A 75 23.22 20.54 0.79
CA ALA A 75 24.28 19.73 0.19
C ALA A 75 24.26 18.28 0.69
N ALA A 76 24.11 18.08 2.01
CA ALA A 76 23.98 16.76 2.60
C ALA A 76 22.73 16.03 2.07
N TRP A 77 21.60 16.74 1.97
CA TRP A 77 20.35 16.20 1.44
C TRP A 77 20.52 15.70 0.01
N HIS A 78 21.13 16.48 -0.88
CA HIS A 78 21.40 16.06 -2.27
C HIS A 78 22.30 14.83 -2.34
N LEU A 79 23.37 14.79 -1.53
CA LEU A 79 24.25 13.63 -1.46
C LEU A 79 23.49 12.35 -1.07
N MET A 80 22.68 12.42 -0.01
CA MET A 80 21.89 11.28 0.47
C MET A 80 20.81 10.87 -0.53
N MET A 81 20.14 11.84 -1.16
CA MET A 81 19.13 11.58 -2.18
C MET A 81 19.72 10.90 -3.42
N SER A 82 20.94 11.26 -3.85
CA SER A 82 21.61 10.59 -4.97
C SER A 82 21.81 9.08 -4.76
N GLN A 83 21.97 8.66 -3.50
CA GLN A 83 22.15 7.25 -3.13
C GLN A 83 20.81 6.52 -2.98
N LEU A 84 19.82 7.18 -2.36
CA LEU A 84 18.49 6.63 -2.15
C LEU A 84 17.71 6.49 -3.46
N ALA A 85 17.78 7.53 -4.29
CA ALA A 85 16.98 7.72 -5.48
C ALA A 85 17.84 8.24 -6.64
N PRO A 86 18.44 7.33 -7.42
CA PRO A 86 19.23 7.71 -8.59
C PRO A 86 18.43 8.62 -9.53
N SER A 87 19.03 9.72 -9.96
CA SER A 87 18.42 10.70 -10.84
C SER A 87 19.34 11.07 -11.99
N ASP A 88 18.76 11.58 -13.08
CA ASP A 88 19.51 12.23 -14.15
C ASP A 88 20.00 13.65 -13.72
N PRO A 89 20.82 14.34 -14.53
CA PRO A 89 21.29 15.70 -14.22
C PRO A 89 20.17 16.74 -14.08
N THR A 90 18.96 16.46 -14.57
CA THR A 90 17.79 17.34 -14.42
C THR A 90 17.02 17.11 -13.12
N GLY A 91 17.44 16.12 -12.31
CA GLY A 91 16.83 15.77 -11.04
C GLY A 91 15.66 14.79 -11.16
N ARG A 92 15.44 14.17 -12.34
CA ARG A 92 14.37 13.18 -12.53
C ARG A 92 14.81 11.82 -12.03
N TYR A 93 14.02 11.27 -11.12
CA TYR A 93 14.25 9.92 -10.58
C TYR A 93 14.12 8.84 -11.66
N THR A 94 15.08 7.91 -11.69
CA THR A 94 15.04 6.69 -12.49
C THR A 94 15.07 5.47 -11.57
N ARG A 95 14.07 4.59 -11.71
CA ARG A 95 14.00 3.35 -10.93
C ARG A 95 15.03 2.34 -11.48
N PRO A 96 15.96 1.85 -10.65
CA PRO A 96 16.85 0.77 -11.07
C PRO A 96 16.09 -0.50 -11.40
N THR A 97 16.49 -1.20 -12.45
CA THR A 97 15.87 -2.43 -12.91
C THR A 97 16.20 -3.60 -11.99
N SER A 98 15.24 -4.51 -11.80
CA SER A 98 15.47 -5.79 -11.11
C SER A 98 16.46 -6.66 -11.87
N GLN A 99 17.36 -7.34 -11.15
CA GLN A 99 18.46 -8.12 -11.73
C GLN A 99 18.10 -9.59 -12.00
N PHE A 100 17.15 -10.14 -11.23
CA PHE A 100 16.71 -11.53 -11.35
C PHE A 100 15.33 -11.56 -11.98
N ARG A 101 15.28 -11.90 -13.26
CA ARG A 101 14.05 -12.07 -14.04
C ARG A 101 13.68 -13.54 -14.05
N SER A 102 12.38 -13.85 -14.01
CA SER A 102 11.95 -15.23 -14.16
C SER A 102 12.18 -15.64 -15.61
N GLU A 103 13.04 -16.62 -15.86
CA GLU A 103 13.03 -17.28 -17.17
C GLU A 103 11.74 -18.09 -17.29
N SER A 104 11.08 -18.03 -18.43
CA SER A 104 9.84 -18.77 -18.75
C SER A 104 9.99 -20.30 -18.68
N GLN A 105 11.20 -20.80 -18.38
CA GLN A 105 11.62 -22.20 -18.42
C GLN A 105 12.20 -22.71 -17.10
N ILE A 106 12.01 -22.01 -15.98
CA ILE A 106 12.26 -22.69 -14.70
C ILE A 106 11.25 -23.83 -14.62
N THR A 107 11.73 -25.06 -14.78
CA THR A 107 10.99 -26.28 -14.44
C THR A 107 10.74 -26.22 -12.95
N LEU A 108 9.73 -25.43 -12.57
CA LEU A 108 9.34 -25.26 -11.19
C LEU A 108 8.89 -26.63 -10.71
N GLN A 109 9.51 -27.07 -9.63
CA GLN A 109 8.96 -28.20 -8.92
C GLN A 109 7.59 -27.76 -8.43
N ASN A 110 6.53 -28.32 -9.02
CA ASN A 110 5.15 -28.15 -8.59
C ASN A 110 4.91 -28.91 -7.28
N LYS A 111 5.70 -28.60 -6.26
CA LYS A 111 5.63 -29.15 -4.93
C LYS A 111 5.37 -28.01 -3.93
N PRO A 112 4.36 -28.12 -3.05
CA PRO A 112 4.14 -27.14 -2.00
C PRO A 112 5.42 -26.88 -1.19
N GLY A 113 5.74 -25.61 -0.94
CA GLY A 113 6.90 -25.20 -0.16
C GLY A 113 8.25 -25.23 -0.90
N ALA A 114 8.30 -25.64 -2.17
CA ALA A 114 9.53 -25.55 -2.97
C ALA A 114 9.95 -24.09 -3.23
N LEU A 115 8.95 -23.21 -3.36
CA LEU A 115 9.14 -21.77 -3.49
C LEU A 115 8.82 -21.06 -2.17
N HIS A 116 9.64 -20.06 -1.82
CA HIS A 116 9.41 -19.18 -0.68
C HIS A 116 9.38 -17.72 -1.13
N LEU A 117 8.44 -16.93 -0.61
CA LEU A 117 8.31 -15.53 -0.97
C LEU A 117 8.77 -14.64 0.18
N TYR A 118 9.71 -13.74 -0.11
CA TYR A 118 10.18 -12.71 0.79
C TYR A 118 9.58 -11.35 0.43
N VAL A 119 8.95 -10.69 1.40
CA VAL A 119 8.24 -9.42 1.19
C VAL A 119 8.55 -8.41 2.29
N GLY A 120 8.24 -7.15 2.02
CA GLY A 120 8.14 -6.10 3.03
C GLY A 120 6.84 -5.32 2.83
N LEU A 121 6.00 -5.24 3.86
CA LEU A 121 4.65 -4.67 3.78
C LEU A 121 4.56 -3.22 3.27
N PRO A 122 5.55 -2.33 3.54
CA PRO A 122 5.54 -0.99 2.94
C PRO A 122 5.64 -1.01 1.41
N CYS A 123 6.33 -2.00 0.83
CA CYS A 123 6.65 -2.03 -0.59
C CYS A 123 5.41 -2.37 -1.45
N PRO A 124 4.94 -1.47 -2.35
CA PRO A 124 3.80 -1.74 -3.21
C PRO A 124 4.10 -2.81 -4.27
N TRP A 125 5.37 -2.98 -4.67
CA TRP A 125 5.81 -4.02 -5.58
C TRP A 125 5.67 -5.41 -4.93
N ALA A 126 6.05 -5.53 -3.66
CA ALA A 126 5.89 -6.78 -2.91
C ALA A 126 4.41 -7.03 -2.55
N HIS A 127 3.63 -5.96 -2.38
CA HIS A 127 2.21 -6.09 -2.12
C HIS A 127 1.45 -6.74 -3.30
N ARG A 128 1.90 -6.53 -4.55
CA ARG A 128 1.29 -7.20 -5.72
C ARG A 128 1.33 -8.71 -5.59
N THR A 129 2.47 -9.25 -5.17
CA THR A 129 2.67 -10.69 -5.02
C THR A 129 1.83 -11.26 -3.89
N LEU A 130 1.64 -10.51 -2.79
CA LEU A 130 0.73 -10.89 -1.71
C LEU A 130 -0.73 -10.92 -2.16
N VAL A 131 -1.18 -9.91 -2.91
CA VAL A 131 -2.56 -9.85 -3.43
C VAL A 131 -2.82 -11.02 -4.38
N VAL A 132 -1.96 -11.26 -5.39
CA VAL A 132 -2.16 -12.38 -6.33
C VAL A 132 -2.04 -13.73 -5.63
N ARG A 133 -1.12 -13.90 -4.67
CA ARG A 133 -1.02 -15.10 -3.83
C ARG A 133 -2.33 -15.38 -3.09
N ALA A 134 -2.95 -14.36 -2.49
CA ALA A 134 -4.22 -14.50 -1.77
C ALA A 134 -5.38 -14.82 -2.73
N LEU A 135 -5.47 -14.13 -3.87
CA LEU A 135 -6.51 -14.35 -4.88
C LEU A 135 -6.45 -15.75 -5.49
N LYS A 136 -5.24 -16.25 -5.77
CA LYS A 136 -5.03 -17.61 -6.29
C LYS A 136 -5.14 -18.70 -5.21
N GLY A 137 -5.19 -18.33 -3.93
CA GLY A 137 -5.22 -19.29 -2.83
C GLY A 137 -3.94 -20.13 -2.73
N LEU A 138 -2.79 -19.45 -2.85
CA LEU A 138 -1.45 -20.05 -2.86
C LEU A 138 -0.78 -20.04 -1.48
N GLU A 139 -1.54 -19.87 -0.39
CA GLU A 139 -0.95 -19.61 0.92
C GLU A 139 -0.13 -20.78 1.46
N THR A 140 -0.62 -22.00 1.26
CA THR A 140 0.07 -23.25 1.60
C THR A 140 1.18 -23.58 0.61
N ALA A 141 0.99 -23.25 -0.67
CA ALA A 141 1.93 -23.59 -1.73
C ALA A 141 3.20 -22.74 -1.70
N VAL A 142 3.06 -21.44 -1.40
CA VAL A 142 4.17 -20.48 -1.35
C VAL A 142 4.16 -19.81 0.03
N PRO A 143 4.93 -20.34 1.01
CA PRO A 143 5.08 -19.70 2.30
C PRO A 143 5.77 -18.32 2.19
N VAL A 144 5.58 -17.47 3.20
CA VAL A 144 6.03 -16.06 3.17
C VAL A 144 6.83 -15.72 4.41
N SER A 145 8.00 -15.09 4.22
CA SER A 145 8.74 -14.39 5.27
C SER A 145 8.57 -12.87 5.06
N VAL A 146 8.08 -12.18 6.08
CA VAL A 146 7.76 -10.74 6.02
C VAL A 146 8.79 -9.94 6.81
N ALA A 147 9.61 -9.17 6.10
CA ALA A 147 10.60 -8.29 6.70
C ALA A 147 10.00 -6.93 7.09
N SER A 148 10.56 -6.35 8.15
CA SER A 148 10.38 -4.94 8.50
C SER A 148 11.55 -4.10 7.98
N PRO A 149 11.37 -2.81 7.68
CA PRO A 149 12.49 -1.97 7.34
C PRO A 149 13.40 -1.71 8.56
N GLY A 150 14.71 -1.87 8.36
CA GLY A 150 15.76 -1.50 9.28
C GLY A 150 16.06 0.00 9.23
N VAL A 151 16.74 0.51 10.27
CA VAL A 151 17.12 1.92 10.36
C VAL A 151 18.16 2.33 9.31
N ASP A 152 18.93 1.36 8.81
CA ASP A 152 19.91 1.52 7.75
C ASP A 152 19.30 1.31 6.35
N GLY A 153 17.98 1.17 6.24
CA GLY A 153 17.26 0.89 5.01
C GLY A 153 17.31 -0.58 4.55
N SER A 154 17.93 -1.48 5.32
CA SER A 154 17.88 -2.92 5.04
C SER A 154 16.49 -3.50 5.33
N TRP A 155 16.21 -4.70 4.82
CA TRP A 155 15.01 -5.46 5.15
C TRP A 155 15.37 -6.51 6.20
N GLU A 156 14.81 -6.38 7.40
CA GLU A 156 15.17 -7.18 8.56
C GLU A 156 14.02 -8.06 9.04
N PHE A 157 14.34 -9.29 9.39
CA PHE A 157 13.42 -10.23 10.01
C PHE A 157 13.50 -10.06 11.52
N ARG A 158 12.48 -9.40 12.08
CA ARG A 158 12.42 -9.02 13.50
C ARG A 158 11.10 -9.46 14.11
N GLY A 159 11.14 -9.69 15.42
CA GLY A 159 9.97 -10.02 16.24
C GLY A 159 9.56 -11.50 16.14
N ARG A 160 8.56 -11.88 16.93
CA ARG A 160 7.81 -13.13 16.71
C ARG A 160 6.60 -12.77 15.87
N ALA A 161 6.30 -13.54 14.83
CA ALA A 161 5.02 -13.41 14.15
C ALA A 161 3.94 -13.76 15.19
N ILE A 162 3.27 -12.74 15.74
CA ILE A 162 2.09 -12.93 16.58
C ILE A 162 0.93 -12.98 15.59
N PRO A 163 0.22 -14.12 15.45
CA PRO A 163 -0.93 -14.19 14.58
C PRO A 163 -1.96 -13.12 14.97
N ASP A 164 -2.36 -12.27 14.02
CA ASP A 164 -3.44 -11.29 14.16
C ASP A 164 -4.54 -11.64 13.14
N GLY A 165 -5.28 -12.71 13.43
CA GLY A 165 -6.21 -13.32 12.48
C GLY A 165 -5.53 -13.71 11.17
N ASP A 166 -6.15 -13.35 10.04
CA ASP A 166 -5.63 -13.63 8.70
C ASP A 166 -4.58 -12.61 8.21
N ARG A 167 -4.25 -11.59 9.01
CA ARG A 167 -3.39 -10.49 8.56
C ARG A 167 -1.95 -10.95 8.36
N VAL A 168 -1.35 -10.47 7.27
CA VAL A 168 0.08 -10.64 7.01
C VAL A 168 0.87 -9.68 7.91
N VAL A 169 1.73 -10.22 8.76
CA VAL A 169 2.53 -9.46 9.74
C VAL A 169 4.02 -9.77 9.63
N PRO A 170 4.91 -8.82 9.99
CA PRO A 170 6.34 -9.08 10.06
C PRO A 170 6.72 -10.19 11.04
N GLY A 171 7.81 -10.90 10.74
CA GLY A 171 8.30 -11.99 11.59
C GLY A 171 9.73 -12.43 11.26
N LEU A 172 10.11 -13.57 11.85
CA LEU A 172 11.39 -14.23 11.55
C LEU A 172 11.38 -14.86 10.15
N ASP A 173 12.57 -15.07 9.60
CA ASP A 173 12.71 -15.84 8.37
C ASP A 173 12.46 -17.32 8.63
N SER A 174 11.36 -17.85 8.09
CA SER A 174 10.99 -19.26 8.28
C SER A 174 11.63 -20.22 7.28
N ALA A 175 12.33 -19.73 6.24
CA ALA A 175 12.96 -20.59 5.24
C ALA A 175 14.44 -20.82 5.50
N ASN A 176 15.20 -19.76 5.81
CA ASN A 176 16.66 -19.86 5.99
C ASN A 176 17.15 -19.43 7.38
N GLY A 177 16.28 -18.89 8.25
CA GLY A 177 16.67 -18.38 9.56
C GLY A 177 17.58 -17.15 9.52
N CYS A 178 17.65 -16.44 8.38
CA CYS A 178 18.43 -15.22 8.24
C CYS A 178 17.83 -14.05 9.05
N LYS A 179 18.67 -13.08 9.39
CA LYS A 179 18.25 -11.84 10.07
C LYS A 179 17.86 -10.75 9.08
N THR A 180 18.36 -10.80 7.85
CA THR A 180 18.05 -9.80 6.82
C THR A 180 17.83 -10.45 5.45
N VAL A 181 17.05 -9.79 4.58
CA VAL A 181 16.91 -10.21 3.17
C VAL A 181 18.27 -10.20 2.47
N ARG A 182 19.17 -9.27 2.85
CA ARG A 182 20.55 -9.21 2.33
C ARG A 182 21.32 -10.50 2.62
N GLU A 183 21.17 -11.08 3.80
CA GLU A 183 21.78 -12.37 4.13
C GLU A 183 21.20 -13.50 3.26
N VAL A 184 19.90 -13.51 3.00
CA VAL A 184 19.29 -14.52 2.10
C VAL A 184 19.87 -14.42 0.68
N TYR A 185 19.99 -13.21 0.12
CA TYR A 185 20.65 -13.01 -1.17
C TYR A 185 22.10 -13.53 -1.18
N LYS A 186 22.83 -13.42 -0.05
CA LYS A 186 24.20 -13.94 0.07
C LYS A 186 24.29 -15.46 0.12
N LEU A 187 23.21 -16.17 0.46
CA LEU A 187 23.18 -17.64 0.45
C LEU A 187 23.23 -18.23 -0.97
N ARG A 188 22.91 -17.42 -1.99
CA ARG A 188 23.00 -17.81 -3.40
C ARG A 188 24.39 -18.36 -3.73
N ARG A 189 24.47 -19.32 -4.66
CA ARG A 189 25.77 -19.82 -5.14
C ARG A 189 26.60 -18.68 -5.74
N GLY A 190 27.84 -18.55 -5.27
CA GLY A 190 28.74 -17.44 -5.65
C GLY A 190 28.49 -16.13 -4.90
N GLY A 191 27.51 -16.08 -4.00
CA GLY A 191 27.14 -14.89 -3.23
C GLY A 191 26.45 -13.80 -4.07
N TYR A 192 26.09 -12.70 -3.40
CA TYR A 192 25.50 -11.53 -4.03
C TYR A 192 25.78 -10.26 -3.22
N ASN A 193 26.29 -9.22 -3.88
CA ASN A 193 26.62 -7.93 -3.27
C ASN A 193 25.82 -6.75 -3.87
N GLY A 194 24.82 -7.04 -4.72
CA GLY A 194 23.96 -6.01 -5.32
C GLY A 194 22.80 -5.59 -4.41
N ARG A 195 21.79 -4.93 -4.99
CA ARG A 195 20.62 -4.44 -4.24
C ARG A 195 19.68 -5.58 -3.85
N SER A 196 19.64 -5.88 -2.55
CA SER A 196 18.70 -6.83 -1.96
C SER A 196 17.31 -6.21 -1.81
N THR A 197 16.44 -6.47 -2.79
CA THR A 197 15.10 -5.87 -2.90
C THR A 197 14.00 -6.86 -2.54
N VAL A 198 12.82 -6.33 -2.22
CA VAL A 198 11.57 -7.12 -2.10
C VAL A 198 10.59 -6.64 -3.19
N PRO A 199 9.77 -7.53 -3.77
CA PRO A 199 9.66 -8.96 -3.47
C PRO A 199 10.86 -9.77 -3.96
N MET A 200 11.12 -10.90 -3.31
CA MET A 200 12.07 -11.91 -3.78
C MET A 200 11.42 -13.28 -3.71
N LEU A 201 11.32 -13.95 -4.85
CA LEU A 201 10.93 -15.35 -4.95
C LEU A 201 12.19 -16.21 -4.88
N TRP A 202 12.18 -17.18 -3.97
CA TRP A 202 13.33 -17.98 -3.58
C TRP A 202 13.05 -19.47 -3.81
N ASP A 203 14.02 -20.17 -4.38
CA ASP A 203 14.02 -21.64 -4.45
C ASP A 203 14.69 -22.19 -3.19
N VAL A 204 13.91 -22.89 -2.35
CA VAL A 204 14.34 -23.37 -1.05
C VAL A 204 15.40 -24.46 -1.17
N GLU A 205 15.24 -25.38 -2.12
CA GLU A 205 16.13 -26.53 -2.30
C GLU A 205 17.45 -26.11 -2.94
N ARG A 206 17.37 -25.31 -4.02
CA ARG A 206 18.55 -24.86 -4.76
C ARG A 206 19.30 -23.73 -4.06
N LYS A 207 18.66 -23.07 -3.10
CA LYS A 207 19.12 -21.84 -2.45
C LYS A 207 19.45 -20.74 -3.46
N GLU A 208 18.51 -20.47 -4.34
CA GLU A 208 18.68 -19.51 -5.45
C GLU A 208 17.57 -18.47 -5.48
N VAL A 209 17.90 -17.27 -5.94
CA VAL A 209 16.92 -16.23 -6.24
C VAL A 209 16.28 -16.55 -7.59
N VAL A 210 15.00 -16.94 -7.57
CA VAL A 210 14.22 -17.25 -8.77
C VAL A 210 13.88 -15.98 -9.52
N CYS A 211 13.35 -14.99 -8.81
CA CYS A 211 12.93 -13.72 -9.40
C CYS A 211 12.83 -12.62 -8.35
N ASN A 212 13.18 -11.40 -8.72
CA ASN A 212 12.91 -10.20 -7.92
C ASN A 212 12.25 -9.06 -8.72
N GLU A 213 11.65 -9.39 -9.86
CA GLU A 213 10.73 -8.50 -10.56
C GLU A 213 9.29 -8.85 -10.18
N SER A 214 8.58 -7.87 -9.61
CA SER A 214 7.23 -8.07 -9.07
C SER A 214 6.21 -8.51 -10.11
N TYR A 215 6.32 -8.00 -11.35
CA TYR A 215 5.38 -8.33 -12.42
C TYR A 215 5.57 -9.77 -12.91
N ASP A 216 6.81 -10.17 -13.16
CA ASP A 216 7.16 -11.55 -13.52
C ASP A 216 6.66 -12.55 -12.45
N ILE A 217 6.79 -12.20 -11.15
CA ILE A 217 6.31 -13.06 -10.05
C ILE A 217 4.78 -13.21 -10.07
N ILE A 218 4.02 -12.13 -10.29
CA ILE A 218 2.55 -12.24 -10.32
C ILE A 218 2.05 -12.96 -11.56
N GLU A 219 2.74 -12.85 -12.70
CA GLU A 219 2.44 -13.67 -13.88
C GLU A 219 2.70 -15.16 -13.60
N LEU A 220 3.81 -15.46 -12.93
CA LEU A 220 4.11 -16.83 -12.53
C LEU A 220 3.06 -17.38 -11.56
N PHE A 221 2.64 -16.60 -10.56
CA PHE A 221 1.58 -17.02 -9.64
C PHE A 221 0.22 -17.20 -10.34
N ASN A 222 -0.06 -16.38 -11.35
CA ASN A 222 -1.31 -16.41 -12.09
C ASN A 222 -1.49 -17.73 -12.87
N SER A 223 -0.48 -18.15 -13.63
CA SER A 223 -0.60 -19.31 -14.54
C SER A 223 0.35 -20.46 -14.24
N GLY A 224 1.54 -20.17 -13.71
CA GLY A 224 2.60 -21.17 -13.51
C GLY A 224 2.37 -22.10 -12.32
N LEU A 225 1.56 -21.68 -11.33
CA LEU A 225 1.29 -22.45 -10.11
C LEU A 225 -0.15 -22.96 -9.99
N ASN A 226 -0.90 -23.01 -11.11
CA ASN A 226 -2.31 -23.45 -11.09
C ASN A 226 -2.50 -24.84 -10.47
N GLY A 227 -1.57 -25.78 -10.68
CA GLY A 227 -1.65 -27.11 -10.06
C GLY A 227 -1.53 -27.14 -8.53
N LEU A 228 -1.11 -26.03 -7.91
CA LEU A 228 -0.99 -25.86 -6.46
C LEU A 228 -1.97 -24.82 -5.88
N ALA A 229 -2.73 -24.14 -6.74
CA ALA A 229 -3.64 -23.06 -6.36
C ALA A 229 -4.96 -23.63 -5.85
N SER A 230 -5.51 -23.03 -4.79
CA SER A 230 -6.89 -23.36 -4.36
C SER A 230 -7.94 -22.80 -5.33
N ASN A 231 -7.58 -21.75 -6.09
CA ASN A 231 -8.41 -21.15 -7.14
C ASN A 231 -7.71 -21.30 -8.51
N PRO A 232 -7.60 -22.52 -9.06
CA PRO A 232 -6.84 -22.78 -10.28
C PRO A 232 -7.47 -22.10 -11.52
N ASP A 233 -8.80 -21.99 -11.56
CA ASP A 233 -9.53 -21.43 -12.70
C ASP A 233 -9.54 -19.90 -12.76
N LEU A 234 -9.12 -19.22 -11.68
CA LEU A 234 -8.99 -17.76 -11.68
C LEU A 234 -7.80 -17.34 -12.55
N ASP A 235 -8.08 -16.72 -13.69
CA ASP A 235 -7.07 -16.13 -14.58
C ASP A 235 -7.16 -14.60 -14.57
N LEU A 236 -6.14 -13.95 -14.02
CA LEU A 236 -5.98 -12.50 -13.94
C LEU A 236 -5.27 -11.92 -15.18
N SER A 237 -4.84 -12.77 -16.12
CA SER A 237 -4.24 -12.35 -17.39
C SER A 237 -4.75 -13.21 -18.56
N PRO A 238 -6.09 -13.29 -18.74
CA PRO A 238 -6.66 -14.18 -19.73
C PRO A 238 -6.24 -13.75 -21.15
N PRO A 239 -5.99 -14.70 -22.07
CA PRO A 239 -5.45 -14.40 -23.39
C PRO A 239 -6.17 -13.27 -24.15
N PRO A 240 -7.51 -13.18 -24.15
CA PRO A 240 -8.21 -12.09 -24.84
C PRO A 240 -7.92 -10.68 -24.29
N LEU A 241 -7.51 -10.57 -23.02
CA LEU A 241 -7.27 -9.28 -22.35
C LEU A 241 -5.80 -8.90 -22.29
N LYS A 242 -4.85 -9.78 -22.65
CA LYS A 242 -3.40 -9.52 -22.55
C LYS A 242 -2.98 -8.20 -23.18
N ARG A 243 -3.42 -7.92 -24.42
CA ARG A 243 -3.12 -6.66 -25.11
C ARG A 243 -3.62 -5.44 -24.32
N LYS A 244 -4.83 -5.51 -23.77
CA LYS A 244 -5.43 -4.42 -22.99
C LYS A 244 -4.73 -4.22 -21.64
N ILE A 245 -4.29 -5.32 -21.01
CA ILE A 245 -3.46 -5.29 -19.79
C ILE A 245 -2.13 -4.57 -20.07
N GLU A 246 -1.46 -4.92 -21.18
CA GLU A 246 -0.22 -4.27 -21.61
C GLU A 246 -0.41 -2.77 -21.89
N GLU A 247 -1.49 -2.41 -22.60
CA GLU A 247 -1.85 -1.02 -22.89
C GLU A 247 -2.02 -0.21 -21.60
N TRP A 248 -2.78 -0.73 -20.64
CA TRP A 248 -2.93 -0.07 -19.35
C TRP A 248 -1.62 0.02 -18.57
N ASN A 249 -0.85 -1.08 -18.49
CA ASN A 249 0.44 -1.10 -17.80
C ASN A 249 1.43 -0.07 -18.36
N ARG A 250 1.46 0.15 -19.68
CA ARG A 250 2.28 1.20 -20.32
C ARG A 250 1.92 2.61 -19.85
N ILE A 251 0.69 2.83 -19.39
CA ILE A 251 0.22 4.12 -18.87
C ILE A 251 0.41 4.19 -17.36
N ILE A 252 -0.11 3.22 -16.61
CA ILE A 252 -0.14 3.27 -15.14
C ILE A 252 1.24 3.09 -14.52
N TYR A 253 2.14 2.28 -15.11
CA TYR A 253 3.46 2.06 -14.53
C TYR A 253 4.29 3.36 -14.47
N PRO A 254 4.60 4.04 -15.59
CA PRO A 254 5.46 5.20 -15.56
C PRO A 254 4.82 6.42 -14.87
N ASN A 255 3.49 6.56 -14.98
CA ASN A 255 2.80 7.78 -14.57
C ASN A 255 2.13 7.68 -13.20
N VAL A 256 1.80 6.48 -12.72
CA VAL A 256 1.12 6.29 -11.42
C VAL A 256 1.99 5.48 -10.47
N ASN A 257 2.30 4.22 -10.80
CA ASN A 257 3.03 3.34 -9.89
C ASN A 257 4.44 3.85 -9.60
N ASN A 258 5.17 4.22 -10.65
CA ASN A 258 6.46 4.88 -10.55
C ASN A 258 6.31 6.41 -10.46
N GLY A 259 5.20 6.97 -10.94
CA GLY A 259 4.93 8.42 -10.92
C GLY A 259 4.95 9.03 -9.52
N VAL A 260 4.35 8.36 -8.53
CA VAL A 260 4.40 8.83 -7.13
C VAL A 260 5.84 8.87 -6.59
N TYR A 261 6.70 7.91 -6.97
CA TYR A 261 8.11 7.92 -6.59
C TYR A 261 8.88 9.00 -7.35
N ARG A 262 8.56 9.25 -8.62
CA ARG A 262 9.13 10.36 -9.39
C ARG A 262 8.81 11.71 -8.73
N CYS A 263 7.63 11.87 -8.15
CA CYS A 263 7.28 13.05 -7.36
C CYS A 263 8.10 13.11 -6.06
N GLY A 264 8.04 12.05 -5.25
CA GLY A 264 8.65 12.02 -3.92
C GLY A 264 10.17 12.06 -3.92
N PHE A 265 10.80 11.60 -4.99
CA PHE A 265 12.25 11.55 -5.15
C PHE A 265 12.81 12.58 -6.14
N ALA A 266 11.98 13.50 -6.65
CA ALA A 266 12.47 14.59 -7.48
C ALA A 266 13.51 15.42 -6.72
N GLN A 267 14.60 15.76 -7.40
CA GLN A 267 15.70 16.56 -6.84
C GLN A 267 15.73 18.00 -7.39
N SER A 268 14.75 18.36 -8.22
CA SER A 268 14.53 19.70 -8.75
C SER A 268 13.03 20.01 -8.79
N GLN A 269 12.67 21.30 -8.82
CA GLN A 269 11.28 21.72 -8.91
C GLN A 269 10.67 21.30 -10.25
N GLU A 270 11.44 21.42 -11.34
CA GLU A 270 11.02 21.09 -12.69
C GLU A 270 10.74 19.59 -12.84
N ALA A 271 11.58 18.73 -12.26
CA ALA A 271 11.36 17.28 -12.28
C ALA A 271 10.11 16.90 -11.47
N TYR A 272 9.88 17.55 -10.34
CA TYR A 272 8.67 17.37 -9.54
C TYR A 272 7.42 17.82 -10.31
N ASP A 273 7.44 19.03 -10.88
CA ASP A 273 6.31 19.61 -11.61
C ASP A 273 5.92 18.76 -12.83
N SER A 274 6.90 18.25 -13.58
CA SER A 274 6.65 17.29 -14.66
C SER A 274 6.00 16.01 -14.13
N ALA A 275 6.57 15.39 -13.08
CA ALA A 275 6.08 14.13 -12.55
C ALA A 275 4.66 14.25 -11.96
N VAL A 276 4.39 15.31 -11.20
CA VAL A 276 3.10 15.50 -10.52
C VAL A 276 1.99 15.83 -11.52
N ASN A 277 2.29 16.61 -12.58
CA ASN A 277 1.32 16.88 -13.64
C ASN A 277 0.97 15.62 -14.45
N GLU A 278 1.97 14.80 -14.81
CA GLU A 278 1.75 13.51 -15.49
C GLU A 278 0.95 12.53 -14.62
N LEU A 279 1.25 12.48 -13.31
CA LEU A 279 0.52 11.66 -12.34
C LEU A 279 -0.94 12.03 -12.31
N PHE A 280 -1.25 13.31 -12.07
CA PHE A 280 -2.64 13.74 -11.93
C PHE A 280 -3.41 13.69 -13.25
N SER A 281 -2.78 14.04 -14.38
CA SER A 281 -3.41 13.85 -15.69
C SER A 281 -3.75 12.37 -15.97
N THR A 282 -2.91 11.45 -15.48
CA THR A 282 -3.20 10.01 -15.62
C THR A 282 -4.29 9.55 -14.64
N LEU A 283 -4.29 10.04 -13.40
CA LEU A 283 -5.36 9.73 -12.45
C LEU A 283 -6.72 10.23 -12.93
N ASP A 284 -6.79 11.45 -13.49
CA ASP A 284 -8.01 12.00 -14.11
C ASP A 284 -8.52 11.06 -15.22
N LYS A 285 -7.64 10.65 -16.16
CA LYS A 285 -7.99 9.70 -17.24
C LYS A 285 -8.48 8.35 -16.74
N VAL A 286 -7.86 7.83 -15.67
CA VAL A 286 -8.25 6.53 -15.10
C VAL A 286 -9.59 6.66 -14.35
N ASP A 287 -9.82 7.76 -13.64
CA ASP A 287 -11.10 8.03 -12.98
C ASP A 287 -12.25 8.12 -13.99
N ASP A 288 -12.05 8.84 -15.10
CA ASP A 288 -13.03 8.93 -16.18
C ASP A 288 -13.35 7.55 -16.77
N HIS A 289 -12.32 6.77 -17.12
CA HIS A 289 -12.49 5.40 -17.65
C HIS A 289 -13.26 4.48 -16.68
N LEU A 290 -12.95 4.59 -15.38
CA LEU A 290 -13.60 3.79 -14.35
C LEU A 290 -15.04 4.23 -14.04
N GLY A 291 -15.53 5.31 -14.64
CA GLY A 291 -16.94 5.71 -14.60
C GLY A 291 -17.84 4.73 -15.34
N ASP A 292 -17.38 4.23 -16.49
CA ASP A 292 -18.15 3.32 -17.35
C ASP A 292 -17.66 1.86 -17.31
N SER A 293 -16.49 1.60 -16.72
CA SER A 293 -15.87 0.28 -16.65
C SER A 293 -15.61 -0.14 -15.21
N ARG A 294 -16.04 -1.34 -14.81
CA ARG A 294 -15.85 -1.82 -13.43
C ARG A 294 -14.36 -1.92 -13.06
N TYR A 295 -13.55 -2.45 -13.96
CA TYR A 295 -12.08 -2.57 -13.85
C TYR A 295 -11.39 -1.97 -15.08
N LEU A 296 -10.06 -1.87 -15.08
CA LEU A 296 -9.29 -1.30 -16.20
C LEU A 296 -9.56 -2.04 -17.51
N CYS A 297 -9.61 -3.37 -17.47
CA CYS A 297 -9.79 -4.19 -18.66
C CYS A 297 -11.25 -4.49 -19.01
N GLY A 298 -12.23 -4.04 -18.23
CA GLY A 298 -13.66 -4.31 -18.44
C GLY A 298 -14.32 -4.82 -17.17
N ASP A 299 -15.03 -5.95 -17.27
CA ASP A 299 -15.83 -6.50 -16.18
C ASP A 299 -15.08 -7.40 -15.21
N VAL A 300 -13.88 -7.86 -15.56
CA VAL A 300 -13.08 -8.80 -14.77
C VAL A 300 -11.83 -8.14 -14.21
N LEU A 301 -11.45 -8.54 -12.99
CA LEU A 301 -10.21 -8.12 -12.35
C LEU A 301 -9.02 -8.72 -13.09
N THR A 302 -7.99 -7.90 -13.36
CA THR A 302 -6.76 -8.33 -14.04
C THR A 302 -5.50 -7.97 -13.26
N LEU A 303 -4.34 -8.44 -13.72
CA LEU A 303 -3.04 -8.06 -13.16
C LEU A 303 -2.77 -6.55 -13.24
N ALA A 304 -3.31 -5.84 -14.24
CA ALA A 304 -3.22 -4.39 -14.32
C ALA A 304 -3.93 -3.72 -13.13
N ASP A 305 -5.09 -4.26 -12.75
CA ASP A 305 -5.87 -3.73 -11.63
C ASP A 305 -5.15 -3.91 -10.30
N VAL A 306 -4.53 -5.08 -10.08
CA VAL A 306 -3.66 -5.35 -8.92
C VAL A 306 -2.49 -4.38 -8.89
N CYS A 307 -1.85 -4.13 -10.05
CA CYS A 307 -0.73 -3.20 -10.15
C CYS A 307 -1.12 -1.76 -9.76
N LEU A 308 -2.30 -1.30 -10.19
CA LEU A 308 -2.84 0.02 -9.83
C LEU A 308 -3.25 0.07 -8.35
N PHE A 309 -4.00 -0.93 -7.88
CA PHE A 309 -4.54 -1.01 -6.52
C PHE A 309 -3.46 -0.82 -5.45
N THR A 310 -2.30 -1.45 -5.61
CA THR A 310 -1.24 -1.35 -4.59
C THR A 310 -0.65 0.05 -4.45
N THR A 311 -0.77 0.90 -5.47
CA THR A 311 -0.47 2.34 -5.39
C THR A 311 -1.63 3.12 -4.78
N LEU A 312 -2.87 2.88 -5.25
CA LEU A 312 -4.05 3.62 -4.78
C LEU A 312 -4.26 3.48 -3.27
N ILE A 313 -4.15 2.25 -2.74
CA ILE A 313 -4.36 1.99 -1.30
C ILE A 313 -3.33 2.69 -0.40
N ARG A 314 -2.22 3.19 -0.96
CA ARG A 314 -1.17 3.96 -0.26
C ARG A 314 -1.25 5.46 -0.51
N PHE A 315 -2.10 5.90 -1.43
CA PHE A 315 -2.08 7.27 -1.93
C PHE A 315 -2.34 8.29 -0.83
N ASP A 316 -3.49 8.21 -0.16
CA ASP A 316 -3.84 9.15 0.92
C ASP A 316 -3.07 8.88 2.21
N LEU A 317 -2.64 7.63 2.44
CA LEU A 317 -1.83 7.26 3.62
C LEU A 317 -0.43 7.88 3.59
N VAL A 318 0.18 7.91 2.40
CA VAL A 318 1.62 8.17 2.24
C VAL A 318 1.89 9.17 1.13
N TYR A 319 1.51 8.86 -0.11
CA TYR A 319 2.02 9.59 -1.27
C TYR A 319 1.53 11.03 -1.33
N ASN A 320 0.29 11.28 -0.92
CA ASN A 320 -0.29 12.60 -0.85
C ASN A 320 0.57 13.54 0.02
N VAL A 321 0.98 13.10 1.21
CA VAL A 321 1.73 13.93 2.15
C VAL A 321 3.25 13.84 1.92
N LEU A 322 3.82 12.63 2.04
CA LEU A 322 5.27 12.45 2.04
C LEU A 322 5.90 12.72 0.67
N PHE A 323 5.25 12.26 -0.40
CA PHE A 323 5.73 12.44 -1.77
C PHE A 323 5.17 13.71 -2.44
N LYS A 324 4.43 14.52 -1.68
CA LYS A 324 3.82 15.78 -2.13
C LYS A 324 2.84 15.59 -3.29
N CYS A 325 2.22 14.42 -3.46
CA CYS A 325 1.16 14.21 -4.45
C CYS A 325 -0.15 14.86 -3.98
N THR A 326 -0.18 16.17 -3.75
CA THR A 326 -1.20 16.88 -2.96
C THR A 326 -2.31 17.55 -3.77
N LYS A 327 -2.25 17.59 -5.11
CA LYS A 327 -3.25 18.29 -5.95
C LYS A 327 -4.69 17.88 -5.62
N ARG A 328 -4.91 16.58 -5.37
CA ARG A 328 -6.19 16.00 -4.99
C ARG A 328 -5.94 14.69 -4.22
N LYS A 329 -6.71 14.42 -3.18
CA LYS A 329 -6.73 13.14 -2.46
C LYS A 329 -7.46 12.08 -3.26
N LEU A 330 -7.15 10.81 -3.03
CA LEU A 330 -7.80 9.70 -3.70
C LEU A 330 -9.31 9.66 -3.40
N ILE A 331 -9.70 9.96 -2.15
CA ILE A 331 -11.12 10.02 -1.74
C ILE A 331 -11.97 11.04 -2.53
N GLU A 332 -11.33 12.03 -3.17
CA GLU A 332 -12.01 13.06 -3.98
C GLU A 332 -12.22 12.61 -5.43
N TYR A 333 -11.73 11.43 -5.82
CA TYR A 333 -12.01 10.79 -7.10
C TYR A 333 -13.14 9.76 -6.96
N PRO A 334 -14.35 10.04 -7.45
CA PRO A 334 -15.51 9.19 -7.18
C PRO A 334 -15.34 7.75 -7.71
N ASN A 335 -14.77 7.57 -8.90
CA ASN A 335 -14.65 6.26 -9.51
C ASN A 335 -13.43 5.51 -9.00
N LEU A 336 -12.26 6.15 -8.93
CA LEU A 336 -11.01 5.57 -8.41
C LEU A 336 -11.15 5.14 -6.95
N HIS A 337 -11.77 5.98 -6.10
CA HIS A 337 -11.95 5.64 -4.70
C HIS A 337 -12.90 4.45 -4.54
N ALA A 338 -14.01 4.44 -5.28
CA ALA A 338 -14.93 3.32 -5.28
C ALA A 338 -14.27 2.04 -5.84
N TYR A 339 -13.46 2.15 -6.89
CA TYR A 339 -12.71 1.06 -7.52
C TYR A 339 -11.69 0.45 -6.54
N MET A 340 -10.95 1.28 -5.83
CA MET A 340 -10.00 0.85 -4.81
C MET A 340 -10.71 0.12 -3.66
N ARG A 341 -11.90 0.58 -3.23
CA ARG A 341 -12.73 -0.14 -2.25
C ARG A 341 -13.29 -1.47 -2.77
N ASP A 342 -13.74 -1.53 -4.04
CA ASP A 342 -14.21 -2.77 -4.69
C ASP A 342 -13.12 -3.85 -4.57
N ILE A 343 -11.88 -3.53 -4.94
CA ILE A 343 -10.75 -4.47 -4.85
C ILE A 343 -10.39 -4.78 -3.39
N TYR A 344 -10.38 -3.79 -2.49
CA TYR A 344 -10.08 -3.98 -1.07
C TYR A 344 -11.03 -4.99 -0.40
N GLN A 345 -12.31 -4.97 -0.80
CA GLN A 345 -13.37 -5.80 -0.24
C GLN A 345 -13.41 -7.23 -0.82
N ILE A 346 -12.63 -7.53 -1.87
CA ILE A 346 -12.48 -8.90 -2.35
C ILE A 346 -11.92 -9.76 -1.20
N PRO A 347 -12.49 -10.95 -0.93
CA PRO A 347 -12.04 -11.81 0.15
C PRO A 347 -10.53 -11.99 0.17
N LYS A 348 -9.95 -11.92 1.38
CA LYS A 348 -8.50 -11.97 1.68
C LYS A 348 -7.65 -10.79 1.22
N VAL A 349 -8.13 -9.88 0.35
CA VAL A 349 -7.32 -8.73 -0.09
C VAL A 349 -7.04 -7.76 1.07
N ALA A 350 -8.04 -7.42 1.87
CA ALA A 350 -7.87 -6.55 3.04
C ALA A 350 -6.80 -7.07 4.03
N ALA A 351 -6.65 -8.40 4.17
CA ALA A 351 -5.67 -9.01 5.07
C ALA A 351 -4.20 -8.80 4.63
N THR A 352 -3.99 -8.45 3.36
CA THR A 352 -2.66 -8.07 2.83
C THR A 352 -2.28 -6.61 3.13
N CYS A 353 -3.26 -5.80 3.56
CA CYS A 353 -3.13 -4.35 3.74
C CYS A 353 -2.81 -3.96 5.19
N ASN A 354 -1.53 -4.02 5.59
CA ASN A 354 -1.10 -3.55 6.91
C ASN A 354 -0.75 -2.05 6.88
N PHE A 355 -1.73 -1.18 7.15
CA PHE A 355 -1.55 0.27 7.08
C PHE A 355 -0.54 0.83 8.08
N GLY A 356 -0.49 0.27 9.29
CA GLY A 356 0.51 0.65 10.30
C GLY A 356 1.93 0.40 9.80
N ALA A 357 2.20 -0.80 9.28
CA ALA A 357 3.50 -1.16 8.72
C ALA A 357 3.82 -0.31 7.48
N ILE A 358 2.84 -0.06 6.60
CA ILE A 358 2.99 0.82 5.44
C ILE A 358 3.44 2.21 5.90
N MET A 359 2.67 2.88 6.75
CA MET A 359 3.00 4.24 7.18
C MET A 359 4.34 4.28 7.93
N ASP A 360 4.62 3.31 8.80
CA ASP A 360 5.91 3.24 9.49
C ASP A 360 7.08 3.11 8.51
N GLY A 361 6.96 2.25 7.50
CA GLY A 361 8.03 2.04 6.53
C GLY A 361 8.29 3.23 5.60
N TYR A 362 7.33 4.13 5.41
CA TYR A 362 7.56 5.36 4.66
C TYR A 362 8.01 6.50 5.56
N TYR A 363 7.25 6.83 6.61
CA TYR A 363 7.51 8.02 7.42
C TYR A 363 8.69 7.87 8.36
N LYS A 364 8.97 6.68 8.91
CA LYS A 364 10.06 6.51 9.88
C LYS A 364 11.40 6.17 9.23
N ILE A 365 11.38 5.62 8.01
CA ILE A 365 12.54 4.93 7.42
C ILE A 365 13.06 5.64 6.16
N LEU A 366 12.22 6.32 5.38
CA LEU A 366 12.68 7.06 4.20
C LEU A 366 13.39 8.35 4.61
N PHE A 367 14.64 8.19 5.02
CA PHE A 367 15.58 9.27 5.22
C PHE A 367 16.37 9.50 3.92
N PRO A 368 16.55 10.75 3.46
CA PRO A 368 16.30 12.02 4.16
C PRO A 368 14.94 12.68 3.85
N LEU A 369 13.96 11.98 3.29
CA LEU A 369 12.66 12.58 2.93
C LEU A 369 11.85 13.06 4.13
N ASN A 370 11.88 12.32 5.24
CA ASN A 370 11.27 12.74 6.50
C ASN A 370 12.28 12.66 7.66
N PRO A 371 13.15 13.68 7.84
CA PRO A 371 14.21 13.65 8.85
C PRO A 371 13.69 13.52 10.29
N SER A 372 12.47 13.96 10.56
CA SER A 372 11.87 13.90 11.89
C SER A 372 11.42 12.49 12.30
N SER A 373 11.28 11.57 11.34
CA SER A 373 10.62 10.27 11.49
C SER A 373 9.20 10.35 12.06
N ILE A 374 8.59 11.54 12.13
CA ILE A 374 7.23 11.73 12.63
C ILE A 374 6.26 11.18 11.58
N ARG A 375 5.42 10.25 12.03
CA ARG A 375 4.33 9.69 11.24
C ARG A 375 3.05 10.49 11.53
N PRO A 376 2.32 10.99 10.52
CA PRO A 376 1.03 11.62 10.75
C PRO A 376 0.02 10.60 11.29
N VAL A 377 -1.07 11.11 11.87
CA VAL A 377 -2.23 10.28 12.16
C VAL A 377 -2.82 9.72 10.86
N MET A 378 -3.37 8.50 10.91
CA MET A 378 -3.99 7.88 9.76
C MET A 378 -5.22 8.69 9.33
N PRO A 379 -5.38 9.03 8.04
CA PRO A 379 -6.62 9.65 7.56
C PRO A 379 -7.82 8.74 7.81
N CYS A 380 -8.92 9.29 8.33
CA CYS A 380 -10.15 8.53 8.62
C CYS A 380 -10.71 7.78 7.39
N GLY A 381 -10.56 8.35 6.19
CA GLY A 381 -10.96 7.72 4.93
C GLY A 381 -10.20 6.43 4.58
N CYS A 382 -9.09 6.15 5.27
CA CYS A 382 -8.30 4.94 5.10
C CYS A 382 -8.57 3.88 6.18
N GLU A 383 -9.44 4.16 7.14
CA GLU A 383 -9.81 3.18 8.17
C GLU A 383 -10.59 2.01 7.56
N HIS A 384 -10.42 0.82 8.15
CA HIS A 384 -11.09 -0.40 7.65
C HIS A 384 -12.61 -0.21 7.55
N GLU A 385 -13.24 0.41 8.55
CA GLU A 385 -14.68 0.68 8.54
C GLU A 385 -15.11 1.52 7.31
N PHE A 386 -14.29 2.52 6.94
CA PHE A 386 -14.59 3.38 5.80
C PHE A 386 -14.35 2.66 4.46
N LEU A 387 -13.27 1.88 4.38
CA LEU A 387 -12.94 1.10 3.19
C LEU A 387 -13.91 -0.06 2.95
N SER A 388 -14.56 -0.56 4.00
CA SER A 388 -15.59 -1.62 3.94
C SER A 388 -17.00 -1.11 3.63
N ARG A 389 -17.20 0.21 3.46
CA ARG A 389 -18.51 0.76 3.04
C ARG A 389 -18.85 0.32 1.60
N PRO A 390 -20.13 0.17 1.24
CA PRO A 390 -20.53 -0.19 -0.11
C PRO A 390 -19.88 0.69 -1.17
N HIS A 391 -19.23 0.06 -2.15
CA HIS A 391 -18.56 0.76 -3.25
C HIS A 391 -19.50 1.09 -4.41
N ASN A 392 -20.67 0.43 -4.49
CA ASN A 392 -21.69 0.63 -5.52
C ASN A 392 -21.19 0.45 -6.96
N ARG A 393 -20.19 -0.40 -7.22
CA ARG A 393 -19.65 -0.63 -8.58
C ARG A 393 -20.15 -1.90 -9.26
N THR A 394 -20.87 -2.75 -8.53
CA THR A 394 -21.38 -4.03 -9.05
C THR A 394 -22.28 -3.85 -10.28
N HIS A 395 -23.07 -2.78 -10.32
CA HIS A 395 -23.96 -2.44 -11.45
C HIS A 395 -23.23 -2.15 -12.78
N LEU A 396 -21.93 -1.87 -12.74
CA LEU A 396 -21.10 -1.68 -13.92
C LEU A 396 -20.73 -3.01 -14.58
N SER A 397 -20.92 -4.15 -13.90
CA SER A 397 -20.63 -5.47 -14.46
C SER A 397 -21.68 -5.90 -15.47
N LEU A 398 -21.25 -6.27 -16.68
CA LEU A 398 -22.15 -6.86 -17.68
C LEU A 398 -22.63 -8.28 -17.31
N VAL A 399 -21.90 -8.98 -16.43
CA VAL A 399 -22.29 -10.32 -15.94
C VAL A 399 -23.63 -10.26 -15.21
N ASP A 400 -23.85 -9.25 -14.38
CA ASP A 400 -25.11 -9.07 -13.65
C ASP A 400 -26.26 -8.66 -14.57
N LYS A 401 -25.98 -7.86 -15.62
CA LYS A 401 -26.99 -7.49 -16.62
C LYS A 401 -27.49 -8.72 -17.38
N ASN A 402 -26.59 -9.64 -17.77
CA ASN A 402 -26.97 -10.87 -18.48
C ASN A 402 -27.76 -11.86 -17.60
N VAL A 403 -27.53 -11.89 -16.28
CA VAL A 403 -28.34 -12.68 -15.34
C VAL A 403 -29.75 -12.08 -15.18
N GLN A 404 -29.87 -10.75 -15.19
CA GLN A 404 -31.16 -10.06 -15.15
C GLN A 404 -31.96 -10.24 -16.45
N PHE A 405 -31.31 -10.22 -17.62
CA PHE A 405 -31.98 -10.48 -18.91
C PHE A 405 -32.36 -11.96 -19.08
N SER A 406 -31.55 -12.91 -18.61
CA SER A 406 -31.87 -14.35 -18.72
C SER A 406 -33.03 -14.75 -17.81
N THR A 407 -33.14 -14.20 -16.61
CA THR A 407 -34.29 -14.41 -15.71
C THR A 407 -35.57 -13.73 -16.19
N THR A 408 -35.47 -12.66 -16.99
CA THR A 408 -36.64 -12.00 -17.59
C THR A 408 -37.11 -12.74 -18.85
N SER A 409 -36.19 -13.30 -19.65
CA SER A 409 -36.51 -14.12 -20.83
C SER A 409 -37.15 -15.47 -20.46
N ALA A 410 -36.69 -16.10 -19.37
CA ALA A 410 -37.28 -17.36 -18.88
C ALA A 410 -38.73 -17.20 -18.35
N LYS A 411 -39.15 -15.99 -17.96
CA LYS A 411 -40.55 -15.70 -17.58
C LYS A 411 -41.46 -15.38 -18.78
N GLY A 412 -40.91 -15.17 -19.97
CA GLY A 412 -41.66 -14.86 -21.20
C GLY A 412 -42.21 -16.08 -21.95
N PHE A 413 -41.81 -17.31 -21.57
CA PHE A 413 -42.16 -18.54 -22.30
C PHE A 413 -43.19 -19.45 -21.60
N GLN A 414 -43.82 -19.00 -20.51
CA GLN A 414 -44.81 -19.81 -19.75
C GLN A 414 -46.24 -19.24 -19.74
N LEU A 415 -46.59 -18.33 -20.66
CA LEU A 415 -47.92 -17.71 -20.71
C LEU A 415 -48.57 -17.74 -22.10
N ILE A 416 -48.47 -18.86 -22.81
CA ILE A 416 -49.36 -19.16 -23.96
C ILE A 416 -49.69 -20.66 -23.92
N ASP A 417 -50.45 -21.10 -22.92
CA ASP A 417 -51.23 -22.35 -22.97
C ASP A 417 -52.14 -22.44 -21.74
N ARG A 418 -53.27 -21.73 -21.78
CA ARG A 418 -54.49 -22.02 -20.99
C ARG A 418 -55.55 -20.94 -21.28
N CYS A 419 -56.31 -21.14 -22.36
CA CYS A 419 -57.68 -20.64 -22.53
C CYS A 419 -58.32 -21.31 -23.76
N ARG A 420 -58.67 -22.60 -23.63
CA ARG A 420 -59.72 -23.27 -24.42
C ARG A 420 -60.33 -24.39 -23.58
N ASN A 421 -61.39 -24.06 -22.86
CA ASN A 421 -62.65 -24.82 -22.71
C ASN A 421 -63.52 -24.14 -21.66
#